data_AF-A0A965FKR9-F1
#
_entry.id   AF-A0A965FKR9-F1
#
_cell.length_a   1.000
_cell.length_b   1.000
_cell.length_c   1.000
_cell.angle_alpha   90.00
_cell.angle_beta   90.00
_cell.angle_gamma   90.00
#
_symmetry.space_group_name_H-M   'P 1'
#
loop_
_entity.id
_entity.type
_entity.pdbx_description
1 polymer ?
#
loop_
_entity_poly.entity_id
_entity_poly.type
_entity_poly.pdbx_seq_one_letter_code
_entity_poly.pdbx_strand_id
1 'polypeptide(L)' 'MVIEYDQAKRDRTLLERGLDFARADEIFAGIHFTGVDARVDYQEKRLISIGWLDKRLVVLVWTPRGDIRRII' A
#
# COMPACT_ATOMS: atom_id res chain seq x y z
N MET A 1 9.47 3.38 9.45
CA MET A 1 8.24 4.09 9.02
C MET A 1 7.06 3.26 9.50
N VAL A 2 5.98 3.87 10.00
CA VAL A 2 4.86 3.12 10.59
C VAL A 2 3.84 2.77 9.51
N ILE A 3 3.48 1.49 9.42
CA ILE A 3 2.45 0.98 8.52
C ILE A 3 1.18 0.69 9.33
N GLU A 4 0.03 1.14 8.84
CA GLU A 4 -1.28 0.89 9.43
C GLU A 4 -2.20 0.28 8.37
N TYR A 5 -3.12 -0.60 8.77
CA TYR A 5 -4.15 -1.15 7.89
C TYR A 5 -5.34 -1.66 8.70
N ASP A 6 -6.46 -1.86 8.02
CA ASP A 6 -7.58 -2.63 8.58
C ASP A 6 -7.26 -4.14 8.53
N GLN A 7 -7.39 -4.81 9.68
CA GLN A 7 -7.02 -6.24 9.80
C GLN A 7 -7.90 -7.13 8.92
N ALA A 8 -9.21 -6.89 8.85
CA ALA A 8 -10.12 -7.68 8.03
C ALA A 8 -9.81 -7.53 6.53
N LYS A 9 -9.40 -6.34 6.09
CA LYS A 9 -8.99 -6.10 4.70
C LYS A 9 -7.64 -6.72 4.37
N ARG A 10 -6.67 -6.68 5.31
CA ARG A 10 -5.40 -7.42 5.19
C ARG A 10 -5.67 -8.91 5.00
N ASP A 11 -6.47 -9.51 5.87
CA ASP A 11 -6.73 -10.95 5.85
C ASP A 11 -7.40 -11.40 4.54
N ARG A 12 -8.41 -10.64 4.07
CA ARG A 12 -9.02 -10.91 2.76
C ARG A 12 -8.01 -10.77 1.61
N THR A 13 -7.17 -9.74 1.63
CA THR A 13 -6.19 -9.52 0.54
C THR A 13 -5.11 -10.59 0.54
N LEU A 14 -4.68 -11.04 1.71
CA LEU A 14 -3.75 -12.15 1.85
C LEU A 14 -4.35 -13.44 1.29
N LEU A 15 -5.59 -13.76 1.66
CA LEU A 15 -6.28 -14.96 1.19
C LEU A 15 -6.53 -14.93 -0.33
N GLU A 16 -7.04 -13.82 -0.86
CA GLU A 16 -7.45 -13.71 -2.26
C GLU A 16 -6.29 -13.47 -3.23
N ARG A 17 -5.25 -12.76 -2.80
CA ARG A 17 -4.18 -12.25 -3.68
C ARG A 17 -2.78 -12.70 -3.28
N GLY A 18 -2.63 -13.37 -2.15
CA GLY A 18 -1.32 -13.74 -1.59
C GLY A 18 -0.47 -12.53 -1.22
N LEU A 19 -1.07 -11.39 -0.90
CA LEU A 19 -0.38 -10.15 -0.58
C LEU A 19 -0.66 -9.73 0.85
N ASP A 20 0.39 -9.61 1.66
CA ASP A 20 0.29 -9.19 3.05
C ASP A 20 0.61 -7.69 3.19
N PHE A 21 -0.34 -6.91 3.72
CA PHE A 21 -0.15 -5.48 4.00
C PHE A 21 0.93 -5.21 5.05
N ALA A 22 1.21 -6.18 5.95
CA ALA A 22 2.29 -6.09 6.93
C ALA A 22 3.67 -6.00 6.27
N ARG A 23 3.80 -6.42 5.00
CA ARG A 23 5.04 -6.39 4.21
C ARG A 23 5.17 -5.16 3.30
N ALA A 24 4.28 -4.17 3.44
CA ALA A 24 4.27 -3.01 2.57
C ALA A 24 5.55 -2.14 2.70
N ASP A 25 6.21 -2.18 3.86
CA ASP A 25 7.47 -1.50 4.11
C ASP A 25 8.62 -2.01 3.22
N GLU A 26 8.64 -3.31 2.88
CA GLU A 26 9.61 -3.90 1.95
C GLU A 26 9.54 -3.24 0.56
N ILE A 27 8.33 -2.93 0.08
CA ILE A 27 8.12 -2.25 -1.20
C ILE A 27 8.71 -0.84 -1.16
N PHE A 28 8.47 -0.12 -0.06
CA PHE A 28 8.95 1.26 0.11
C PHE A 28 10.46 1.34 0.37
N ALA A 29 11.05 0.30 0.96
CA ALA A 29 12.49 0.19 1.15
C ALA A 29 13.23 -0.10 -0.16
N GLY A 30 12.55 -0.74 -1.12
CA GLY A 30 13.08 -1.03 -2.44
C GLY A 30 12.87 0.09 -3.47
N ILE A 31 13.27 -0.20 -4.72
CA ILE A 31 12.96 0.67 -5.87
C ILE A 31 11.46 0.65 -6.11
N HIS A 32 10.85 1.83 -6.02
CA HIS A 32 9.44 2.01 -6.25
C HIS A 32 9.15 3.41 -6.82
N PHE A 33 8.02 3.53 -7.51
CA PHE A 33 7.47 4.79 -7.95
C PHE A 33 6.20 5.07 -7.15
N THR A 34 5.97 6.33 -6.78
CA THR A 34 4.74 6.75 -6.09
C THR A 34 4.13 7.94 -6.83
N GLY A 35 2.82 7.88 -7.07
CA GLY A 35 2.04 8.94 -7.69
C GLY A 35 0.72 9.17 -6.97
N VAL A 36 0.09 10.31 -7.23
CA VAL A 36 -1.25 10.61 -6.72
C VAL A 36 -2.29 9.76 -7.46
N ASP A 37 -3.21 9.16 -6.71
CA ASP A 37 -4.38 8.51 -7.28
C ASP A 37 -5.42 9.56 -7.65
N ALA A 38 -5.37 10.02 -8.91
CA ALA A 38 -6.29 11.04 -9.43
C ALA A 38 -7.56 10.44 -10.08
N ARG A 39 -7.86 9.15 -9.85
CA ARG A 39 -9.00 8.47 -10.49
C ARG A 39 -10.35 8.98 -9.97
N VAL A 40 -10.41 9.35 -8.69
CA VAL A 40 -11.60 9.86 -8.01
C VAL A 40 -11.15 10.96 -7.06
N ASP A 41 -11.98 12.00 -6.89
CA ASP A 41 -11.79 12.98 -5.83
C ASP A 41 -12.23 12.39 -4.48
N TYR A 42 -11.33 11.61 -3.88
CA TYR A 42 -11.54 11.02 -2.58
C TYR A 42 -11.49 12.11 -1.50
N GLN A 43 -12.27 11.97 -0.43
CA GLN A 43 -12.20 12.85 0.74
C GLN A 43 -10.85 12.81 1.48
N GLU A 44 -9.93 11.94 1.05
CA GLU A 44 -8.57 11.81 1.56
C GLU A 44 -7.58 11.66 0.40
N LYS A 45 -6.37 12.18 0.58
CA LYS A 45 -5.29 12.01 -0.41
C LYS A 45 -4.92 10.53 -0.52
N ARG A 46 -5.05 9.96 -1.72
CA ARG A 46 -4.58 8.61 -2.02
C ARG A 46 -3.36 8.63 -2.91
N LEU A 47 -2.45 7.72 -2.62
CA LEU A 47 -1.23 7.50 -3.35
C LEU A 47 -1.23 6.07 -3.87
N ILE A 48 -0.74 5.90 -5.09
CA ILE A 48 -0.45 4.59 -5.68
C ILE A 48 1.07 4.45 -5.72
N SER A 49 1.57 3.35 -5.17
CA SER A 49 2.95 2.95 -5.31
C SER A 49 3.07 1.69 -6.15
N ILE A 50 4.02 1.67 -7.07
CA ILE A 50 4.37 0.51 -7.87
C ILE A 50 5.81 0.13 -7.49
N GLY A 51 6.01 -1.10 -7.05
CA GLY A 51 7.32 -1.58 -6.62
C GLY A 51 7.39 -3.10 -6.58
N TRP A 52 8.50 -3.61 -6.07
CA TRP A 52 8.75 -5.04 -5.99
C TRP A 52 8.48 -5.57 -4.59
N LEU A 53 7.81 -6.73 -4.52
CA LEU A 53 7.75 -7.58 -3.35
C LEU A 53 8.19 -8.98 -3.78
N ASP A 54 9.27 -9.48 -3.19
CA ASP A 54 9.97 -10.68 -3.65
C ASP A 54 10.32 -10.57 -5.15
N LYS A 55 9.74 -11.45 -5.99
CA LYS A 55 9.93 -11.47 -7.46
C LYS A 55 8.70 -10.95 -8.22
N ARG A 56 7.79 -10.25 -7.53
CA ARG A 56 6.51 -9.80 -8.08
C ARG A 56 6.43 -8.28 -8.09
N LEU A 57 6.08 -7.72 -9.25
CA LEU A 57 5.70 -6.31 -9.33
C LEU A 57 4.30 -6.16 -8.74
N VAL A 58 4.16 -5.27 -7.76
CA VAL A 58 2.91 -5.04 -7.03
C VAL A 58 2.49 -3.58 -7.13
N VAL A 59 1.18 -3.37 -7.11
CA VAL A 59 0.55 -2.05 -7.01
C VAL A 59 -0.10 -1.94 -5.64
N LEU A 60 0.28 -0.92 -4.89
CA LEU A 60 -0.14 -0.67 -3.52
C LEU A 60 -0.84 0.68 -3.45
N VAL A 61 -2.00 0.74 -2.79
CA VAL A 61 -2.73 1.99 -2.55
C VAL A 61 -2.67 2.33 -1.07
N TRP A 62 -2.39 3.59 -0.75
CA TRP A 62 -2.28 4.04 0.64
C TRP A 62 -2.60 5.53 0.80
N THR A 63 -2.90 5.93 2.04
CA THR A 63 -3.15 7.32 2.45
C THR A 63 -2.12 7.72 3.52
N PRO A 64 -1.48 8.91 3.41
CA PRO A 64 -0.61 9.42 4.46
C PRO A 64 -1.43 9.93 5.66
N ARG A 65 -0.99 9.60 6.88
CA ARG A 65 -1.54 10.10 8.15
C ARG A 65 -0.41 10.53 9.07
N GLY A 66 0.06 11.77 8.91
CA GLY A 66 1.32 12.19 9.52
C GLY A 66 2.46 11.31 9.01
N ASP A 67 3.19 10.67 9.92
CA ASP A 67 4.30 9.75 9.59
C ASP A 67 3.85 8.31 9.31
N ILE A 68 2.55 8.04 9.35
CA ILE A 68 1.96 6.73 9.12
C ILE A 68 1.54 6.60 7.65
N ARG A 69 1.87 5.46 7.02
CA ARG A 69 1.25 5.06 5.76
C ARG A 69 0.14 4.06 6.05
N ARG A 70 -1.11 4.48 5.87
CA ARG A 70 -2.25 3.57 5.99
C ARG A 70 -2.51 2.90 4.65
N ILE A 71 -2.26 1.60 4.59
CA ILE A 71 -2.53 0.77 3.42
C ILE A 71 -4.04 0.56 3.30
N ILE A 72 -4.55 0.75 2.08
CA ILE A 72 -5.98 0.67 1.78
C ILE A 72 -6.27 -0.64 1.10
#